data_AF-A0A412W6Q3-F1
#
_entry.id   AF-A0A412W6Q3-F1
#
_cell.length_a   1.000
_cell.length_b   1.000
_cell.length_c   1.000
_cell.angle_alpha   90.00
_cell.angle_beta   90.00
_cell.angle_gamma   90.00
#
_symmetry.space_group_name_H-M   'P 1'
#
loop_
_entity.id
_entity.type
_entity.pdbx_description
1 polymer ?
#
loop_
_entity_poly.entity_id
_entity_poly.type
_entity_poly.pdbx_seq_one_letter_code
_entity_poly.pdbx_strand_id
1 'polypeptide(L)'
;MLNVVKLTKIACMVALLAACAGNPGEYVLTGKLQNCHSSYGVVRTTPSFSDETKWDTVQIAADGTFCYVRSFDEPLFSFMVVGEQGFFQLFLINGTVNTLEADLSVPGNSRMGGDLENAYAFQKKQQAALDRISEADYTSFEEMQQAISALRDSAEKELAMIPNETFCQLSRQERESMFLLYRTTYYDRLRDRNLPANADADYNRYMLEDCDVATSENLASGLLSYYLGWCGLYREANGKGDPFQYQMDVACEKIKDVTLRTKAILSILGDFFGGEDKYGEAEAVYAKANGLLSDSTQRAWLTEKYTTFRKLRPGAPAIDCEWSDAEGKTSRLSDLFGKVLYIDVWATWCGPCCAEIPYLEKLAEHYKNDARLDIVSVSVDANRKAWENKLAKDKPQWKQFLQSDFTTLYNINGIPRFILLDKSGKIITVDAPRPSDPEIISWLDEKLK
;
A
#
# COMPACT_ATOMS: atom_id res chain seq x y z
N MET A 1 42.76 18.58 38.24
CA MET A 1 41.52 18.42 37.43
C MET A 1 41.75 17.81 36.05
N LEU A 2 42.89 18.00 35.36
CA LEU A 2 43.11 17.42 34.02
C LEU A 2 43.26 15.88 33.98
N ASN A 3 43.76 15.23 35.04
CA ASN A 3 43.96 13.77 35.04
C ASN A 3 42.67 12.96 35.35
N VAL A 4 41.71 13.55 36.07
CA VAL A 4 40.45 12.86 36.42
C VAL A 4 39.50 12.77 35.22
N VAL A 5 39.53 13.75 34.30
CA VAL A 5 38.72 13.78 33.06
C VAL A 5 39.26 12.81 31.99
N LYS A 6 40.58 12.57 31.94
CA LYS A 6 41.17 11.54 31.06
C LYS A 6 40.85 10.12 31.55
N LEU A 7 40.87 9.89 32.86
CA LEU A 7 40.54 8.59 33.45
C LEU A 7 39.05 8.23 33.36
N THR A 8 38.13 9.20 33.44
CA THR A 8 36.69 8.94 33.24
C THR A 8 36.33 8.66 31.78
N LYS A 9 36.97 9.35 30.82
CA LYS A 9 36.79 9.03 29.38
C LYS A 9 37.33 7.65 29.02
N ILE A 10 38.49 7.27 29.55
CA ILE A 10 39.06 5.93 29.34
C ILE A 10 38.21 4.85 30.04
N ALA A 11 37.67 5.11 31.24
CA ALA A 11 36.79 4.17 31.94
C ALA A 11 35.42 3.98 31.26
N CYS A 12 34.80 5.03 30.70
CA CYS A 12 33.58 4.90 29.90
C CYS A 12 33.83 4.15 28.58
N MET A 13 34.97 4.39 27.92
CA MET A 13 35.33 3.70 26.67
C MET A 13 35.67 2.22 26.90
N VAL A 14 36.32 1.88 28.03
CA VAL A 14 36.61 0.49 28.44
C VAL A 14 35.35 -0.24 28.93
N ALA A 15 34.41 0.45 29.58
CA ALA A 15 33.11 -0.13 29.97
C ALA A 15 32.21 -0.42 28.77
N LEU A 16 32.22 0.42 27.73
CA LEU A 16 31.54 0.13 26.45
C LEU A 16 32.20 -1.04 25.73
N LEU A 17 33.52 -1.12 25.67
CA LEU A 17 34.23 -2.25 25.03
C LEU A 17 34.00 -3.60 25.73
N ALA A 18 33.87 -3.61 27.06
CA ALA A 18 33.55 -4.84 27.81
C ALA A 18 32.08 -5.28 27.66
N ALA A 19 31.14 -4.32 27.51
CA ALA A 19 29.73 -4.61 27.23
C ALA A 19 29.47 -5.01 25.77
N CYS A 20 30.37 -4.68 24.84
CA CYS A 20 30.26 -5.02 23.43
C CYS A 20 30.87 -6.37 23.05
N ALA A 21 31.46 -7.11 24.00
CA ALA A 21 32.06 -8.41 23.71
C ALA A 21 31.01 -9.48 23.34
N GLY A 22 29.73 -9.27 23.73
CA GLY A 22 28.65 -10.25 23.56
C GLY A 22 28.93 -11.57 24.28
N ASN A 23 27.89 -12.36 24.51
CA ASN A 23 28.07 -13.77 24.81
C ASN A 23 28.34 -14.54 23.50
N PRO A 24 29.09 -15.66 23.54
CA PRO A 24 29.26 -16.51 22.37
C PRO A 24 27.90 -16.92 21.80
N GLY A 25 27.68 -16.63 20.50
CA GLY A 25 26.44 -16.92 19.80
C GLY A 25 25.46 -15.75 19.70
N GLU A 26 25.70 -14.62 20.36
CA GLU A 26 24.88 -13.41 20.16
C GLU A 26 25.25 -12.70 18.84
N TYR A 27 24.28 -12.00 18.26
CA TYR A 27 24.53 -11.04 17.20
C TYR A 27 25.13 -9.76 17.82
N VAL A 28 26.23 -9.29 17.25
CA VAL A 28 26.91 -8.08 17.69
C VAL A 28 27.01 -7.10 16.53
N LEU A 29 26.46 -5.90 16.72
CA LEU A 29 26.66 -4.75 15.84
C LEU A 29 27.21 -3.59 16.66
N THR A 30 28.39 -3.13 16.30
CA THR A 30 28.99 -1.92 16.88
C THR A 30 29.19 -0.88 15.80
N GLY A 31 29.37 0.39 16.16
CA GLY A 31 29.58 1.37 15.11
C GLY A 31 29.75 2.80 15.58
N LYS A 32 29.90 3.67 14.58
CA LYS A 32 30.00 5.11 14.75
C LYS A 32 29.25 5.84 13.64
N LEU A 33 28.30 6.68 14.04
CA LEU A 33 27.51 7.54 13.17
C LEU A 33 27.97 8.99 13.31
N GLN A 34 28.59 9.53 12.28
CA GLN A 34 28.97 10.94 12.23
C GLN A 34 27.75 11.81 11.88
N ASN A 35 27.71 13.02 12.42
CA ASN A 35 26.61 13.99 12.20
C ASN A 35 25.22 13.44 12.56
N CYS A 36 25.15 12.56 13.56
CA CYS A 36 23.91 12.00 14.08
C CYS A 36 23.27 12.93 15.10
N HIS A 37 22.03 13.35 14.85
CA HIS A 37 21.26 14.18 15.78
C HIS A 37 20.32 13.35 16.68
N SER A 38 20.12 12.08 16.37
CA SER A 38 19.32 11.18 17.19
C SER A 38 20.17 10.54 18.30
N SER A 39 19.58 10.39 19.48
CA SER A 39 20.17 9.60 20.59
C SER A 39 19.84 8.10 20.50
N TYR A 40 19.04 7.69 19.52
CA TYR A 40 18.70 6.29 19.32
C TYR A 40 18.42 5.95 17.85
N GLY A 41 18.62 4.68 17.51
CA GLY A 41 18.10 4.05 16.31
C GLY A 41 17.04 2.99 16.68
N VAL A 42 16.24 2.59 15.71
CA VAL A 42 15.28 1.49 15.86
C VAL A 42 15.59 0.40 14.85
N VAL A 43 15.56 -0.85 15.31
CA VAL A 43 15.79 -2.05 14.49
C VAL A 43 14.50 -2.86 14.47
N ARG A 44 14.09 -3.31 13.29
CA ARG A 44 12.97 -4.26 13.18
C ARG A 44 13.45 -5.65 13.59
N THR A 45 12.77 -6.33 14.50
CA THR A 45 13.20 -7.65 15.01
C THR A 45 12.29 -8.79 14.58
N THR A 46 11.48 -8.53 13.55
CA THR A 46 10.51 -9.47 12.98
C THR A 46 10.60 -9.44 11.44
N PRO A 47 10.26 -10.54 10.76
CA PRO A 47 10.21 -10.58 9.30
C PRO A 47 9.25 -9.54 8.71
N SER A 48 9.44 -9.16 7.45
CA SER A 48 8.62 -8.13 6.77
C SER A 48 7.12 -8.43 6.71
N PHE A 49 6.71 -9.69 6.90
CA PHE A 49 5.33 -10.16 6.74
C PHE A 49 4.78 -10.85 7.99
N SER A 50 5.33 -10.56 9.17
CA SER A 50 4.75 -11.04 10.42
C SER A 50 3.47 -10.27 10.77
N ASP A 51 2.50 -10.96 11.38
CA ASP A 51 1.23 -10.34 11.84
C ASP A 51 1.45 -9.17 12.81
N GLU A 52 2.58 -9.19 13.55
CA GLU A 52 3.03 -8.09 14.40
C GLU A 52 4.44 -7.66 14.02
N THR A 53 4.65 -6.35 13.82
CA THR A 53 5.98 -5.77 13.66
C THR A 53 6.55 -5.38 15.02
N LYS A 54 7.62 -6.04 15.45
CA LYS A 54 8.37 -5.71 16.66
C LYS A 54 9.59 -4.85 16.34
N TRP A 55 9.86 -3.91 17.23
CA TRP A 55 10.96 -2.96 17.16
C TRP A 55 11.80 -3.07 18.42
N ASP A 56 13.11 -2.89 18.25
CA ASP A 56 14.07 -2.79 19.33
C ASP A 56 14.88 -1.49 19.18
N THR A 57 15.42 -1.00 20.28
CA THR A 57 16.10 0.29 20.33
C THR A 57 17.60 0.11 20.45
N VAL A 58 18.34 0.80 19.58
CA VAL A 58 19.80 0.94 19.63
C VAL A 58 20.11 2.28 20.26
N GLN A 59 20.74 2.30 21.43
CA GLN A 59 21.16 3.54 22.07
C GLN A 59 22.42 4.08 21.39
N ILE A 60 22.41 5.36 21.03
CA ILE A 60 23.51 6.06 20.36
C ILE A 60 24.07 7.09 21.33
N ALA A 61 25.36 6.99 21.64
CA ALA A 61 26.04 7.94 22.50
C ALA A 61 26.17 9.31 21.83
N ALA A 62 26.43 10.35 22.64
CA ALA A 62 26.55 11.72 22.15
C ALA A 62 27.70 11.93 21.13
N ASP A 63 28.70 11.04 21.09
CA ASP A 63 29.78 11.06 20.11
C ASP A 63 29.50 10.21 18.86
N GLY A 64 28.27 9.70 18.74
CA GLY A 64 27.78 8.88 17.64
C GLY A 64 28.12 7.39 17.76
N THR A 65 28.85 6.97 18.79
CA THR A 65 29.16 5.56 19.00
C THR A 65 27.96 4.76 19.50
N PHE A 66 27.86 3.50 19.11
CA PHE A 66 26.79 2.63 19.59
C PHE A 66 27.22 1.16 19.63
N CYS A 67 26.42 0.39 20.36
CA CYS A 67 26.63 -1.03 20.56
C CYS A 67 25.27 -1.73 20.70
N TYR A 68 25.06 -2.75 19.88
CA TYR A 68 23.82 -3.50 19.83
C TYR A 68 24.14 -5.00 19.85
N VAL A 69 23.72 -5.64 20.94
CA VAL A 69 23.97 -7.05 21.20
C VAL A 69 22.63 -7.72 21.51
N ARG A 70 22.25 -8.73 20.74
CA ARG A 70 20.97 -9.45 20.86
C ARG A 70 21.08 -10.91 20.43
N SER A 71 20.10 -11.69 20.86
CA SER A 71 19.81 -13.02 20.32
C SER A 71 18.46 -12.99 19.60
N PHE A 72 18.41 -13.63 18.44
CA PHE A 72 17.19 -13.78 17.65
C PHE A 72 16.80 -15.26 17.57
N ASP A 73 15.49 -15.55 17.52
CA ASP A 73 15.00 -16.94 17.41
C ASP A 73 15.37 -17.56 16.06
N GLU A 74 15.31 -16.75 15.01
CA GLU A 74 15.63 -17.12 13.63
C GLU A 74 16.44 -16.01 12.96
N PRO A 75 17.30 -16.34 11.97
CA PRO A 75 18.02 -15.33 11.23
C PRO A 75 17.07 -14.59 10.29
N LEU A 76 17.18 -13.27 10.18
CA LEU A 76 16.32 -12.48 9.30
C LEU A 76 17.02 -11.27 8.68
N PHE A 77 16.50 -10.83 7.54
CA PHE A 77 16.86 -9.54 6.96
C PHE A 77 16.01 -8.43 7.59
N SER A 78 16.69 -7.37 7.97
CA SER A 78 16.14 -6.27 8.72
C SER A 78 16.77 -4.96 8.26
N PHE A 79 16.45 -3.89 8.97
CA PHE A 79 17.06 -2.59 8.83
C PHE A 79 17.09 -1.86 10.17
N MET A 80 18.00 -0.90 10.27
CA MET A 80 18.05 0.10 11.32
C MET A 80 17.66 1.47 10.75
N VAL A 81 16.74 2.15 11.41
CA VAL A 81 16.39 3.55 11.14
C VAL A 81 16.95 4.44 12.23
N VAL A 82 17.55 5.57 11.85
CA VAL A 82 18.10 6.57 12.79
C VAL A 82 17.49 7.93 12.46
N GLY A 83 16.41 8.28 13.15
CA GLY A 83 15.61 9.47 12.85
C GLY A 83 15.20 9.50 11.38
N GLU A 84 15.26 10.68 10.76
CA GLU A 84 15.05 10.86 9.32
C GLU A 84 16.36 10.76 8.51
N GLN A 85 17.52 10.62 9.17
CA GLN A 85 18.83 10.76 8.54
C GLN A 85 19.47 9.43 8.12
N GLY A 86 19.06 8.30 8.70
CA GLY A 86 19.74 7.02 8.52
C GLY A 86 18.79 5.86 8.24
N PHE A 87 19.09 5.09 7.19
CA PHE A 87 18.49 3.80 6.91
C PHE A 87 19.60 2.82 6.53
N PHE A 88 19.71 1.72 7.26
CA PHE A 88 20.77 0.72 7.08
C PHE A 88 20.17 -0.67 7.01
N GLN A 89 20.34 -1.38 5.91
CA GLN A 89 20.01 -2.81 5.86
C GLN A 89 20.88 -3.58 6.84
N LEU A 90 20.31 -4.56 7.53
CA LEU A 90 20.97 -5.43 8.49
C LEU A 90 20.64 -6.90 8.22
N PHE A 91 21.62 -7.76 8.45
CA PHE A 91 21.43 -9.21 8.48
C PHE A 91 21.59 -9.69 9.92
N LEU A 92 20.47 -9.97 10.58
CA LEU A 92 20.44 -10.36 11.99
C LEU A 92 20.71 -11.86 12.09
N ILE A 93 21.99 -12.23 12.11
CA ILE A 93 22.45 -13.62 12.17
C ILE A 93 23.24 -13.81 13.47
N ASN A 94 22.70 -14.62 14.39
CA ASN A 94 23.34 -14.96 15.66
C ASN A 94 24.78 -15.49 15.44
N GLY A 95 25.69 -15.09 16.33
CA GLY A 95 27.09 -15.48 16.27
C GLY A 95 27.94 -14.66 15.30
N THR A 96 27.37 -13.64 14.64
CA THR A 96 28.13 -12.72 13.78
C THR A 96 28.48 -11.42 14.50
N VAL A 97 29.68 -10.92 14.24
CA VAL A 97 30.21 -9.66 14.76
C VAL A 97 30.44 -8.70 13.60
N ASN A 98 29.71 -7.59 13.60
CA ASN A 98 29.69 -6.62 12.51
C ASN A 98 29.95 -5.20 13.01
N THR A 99 30.45 -4.35 12.12
CA THR A 99 30.70 -2.92 12.38
C THR A 99 29.99 -2.04 11.36
N LEU A 100 29.35 -0.94 11.79
CA LEU A 100 28.74 0.07 10.92
C LEU A 100 29.38 1.44 11.14
N GLU A 101 29.94 2.00 10.07
CA GLU A 101 30.39 3.39 10.03
C GLU A 101 29.57 4.15 9.00
N ALA A 102 29.05 5.32 9.37
CA ALA A 102 28.32 6.16 8.42
C ALA A 102 28.46 7.65 8.74
N ASP A 103 28.35 8.48 7.71
CA ASP A 103 28.17 9.93 7.85
C ASP A 103 26.74 10.30 7.44
N LEU A 104 25.92 10.67 8.43
CA LEU A 104 24.50 10.98 8.22
C LEU A 104 24.26 12.32 7.51
N SER A 105 25.30 13.09 7.21
CA SER A 105 25.20 14.27 6.33
C SER A 105 25.29 13.92 4.84
N VAL A 106 25.72 12.71 4.49
CA VAL A 106 25.90 12.24 3.11
C VAL A 106 25.05 10.98 2.88
N PRO A 107 23.91 11.08 2.19
CA PRO A 107 23.06 9.93 1.91
C PRO A 107 23.82 8.76 1.28
N GLY A 108 23.65 7.56 1.83
CA GLY A 108 24.29 6.34 1.33
C GLY A 108 25.78 6.19 1.64
N ASN A 109 26.40 7.14 2.37
CA ASN A 109 27.78 7.02 2.85
C ASN A 109 27.84 6.15 4.11
N SER A 110 27.73 4.84 3.89
CA SER A 110 27.85 3.83 4.93
C SER A 110 28.82 2.73 4.51
N ARG A 111 29.52 2.19 5.51
CA ARG A 111 30.41 1.06 5.38
C ARG A 111 30.07 0.05 6.47
N MET A 112 29.84 -1.19 6.04
CA MET A 112 29.71 -2.32 6.95
C MET A 112 30.98 -3.16 6.90
N GLY A 113 31.47 -3.58 8.07
CA GLY A 113 32.60 -4.49 8.23
C GLY A 113 32.25 -5.68 9.13
N GLY A 114 33.23 -6.57 9.31
CA GLY A 114 33.09 -7.76 10.17
C GLY A 114 32.66 -9.00 9.39
N ASP A 115 32.05 -9.96 10.08
CA ASP A 115 31.78 -11.30 9.55
C ASP A 115 30.89 -11.32 8.31
N LEU A 116 30.04 -10.29 8.14
CA LEU A 116 29.11 -10.17 7.02
C LEU A 116 29.53 -9.09 6.00
N GLU A 117 30.77 -8.56 6.02
CA GLU A 117 31.22 -7.52 5.08
C GLU A 117 30.95 -7.88 3.61
N ASN A 118 31.26 -9.12 3.20
CA ASN A 118 31.00 -9.61 1.85
C ASN A 118 29.50 -9.71 1.53
N ALA A 119 28.66 -10.06 2.52
CA ALA A 119 27.21 -10.13 2.36
C ALA A 119 26.60 -8.74 2.11
N TYR A 120 27.06 -7.72 2.84
CA TYR A 120 26.61 -6.34 2.63
C TYR A 120 27.07 -5.77 1.28
N ALA A 121 28.32 -6.05 0.88
CA ALA A 121 28.82 -5.67 -0.43
C ALA A 121 28.01 -6.32 -1.57
N PHE A 122 27.72 -7.61 -1.43
CA PHE A 122 26.86 -8.34 -2.35
C PHE A 122 25.46 -7.73 -2.41
N GLN A 123 24.78 -7.52 -1.28
CA GLN A 123 23.42 -7.00 -1.25
C GLN A 123 23.32 -5.62 -1.90
N LYS A 124 24.26 -4.71 -1.64
CA LYS A 124 24.30 -3.38 -2.26
C LYS A 124 24.38 -3.47 -3.78
N LYS A 125 25.21 -4.39 -4.31
CA LYS A 125 25.33 -4.64 -5.74
C LYS A 125 24.07 -5.26 -6.33
N GLN A 126 23.46 -6.21 -5.63
CA GLN A 126 22.22 -6.87 -6.07
C GLN A 126 21.04 -5.92 -6.08
N GLN A 127 20.92 -5.02 -5.12
CA GLN A 127 19.87 -3.99 -5.11
C GLN A 127 19.94 -3.16 -6.40
N ALA A 128 21.11 -2.63 -6.75
CA ALA A 128 21.30 -1.88 -7.99
C ALA A 128 21.04 -2.72 -9.27
N ALA A 129 21.12 -4.05 -9.20
CA ALA A 129 20.75 -4.92 -10.31
C ALA A 129 19.24 -5.16 -10.38
N LEU A 130 18.57 -5.32 -9.24
CA LEU A 130 17.11 -5.42 -9.15
C LEU A 130 16.43 -4.12 -9.58
N ASP A 131 16.96 -2.96 -9.18
CA ASP A 131 16.43 -1.65 -9.58
C ASP A 131 16.43 -1.52 -11.12
N ARG A 132 17.51 -1.95 -11.77
CA ARG A 132 17.60 -2.00 -13.24
C ARG A 132 16.58 -2.92 -13.88
N ILE A 133 16.27 -4.07 -13.26
CA ILE A 133 15.19 -4.94 -13.75
C ILE A 133 13.84 -4.25 -13.58
N SER A 134 13.59 -3.60 -12.45
CA SER A 134 12.33 -2.91 -12.19
C SER A 134 12.10 -1.74 -13.15
N GLU A 135 13.14 -0.97 -13.48
CA GLU A 135 13.06 0.23 -14.31
C GLU A 135 13.13 -0.06 -15.82
N ALA A 136 13.60 -1.25 -16.23
CA ALA A 136 13.72 -1.61 -17.63
C ALA A 136 12.35 -1.67 -18.33
N ASP A 137 12.31 -1.20 -19.57
CA ASP A 137 11.13 -1.25 -20.45
C ASP A 137 11.17 -2.53 -21.30
N TYR A 138 10.78 -3.66 -20.70
CA TYR A 138 10.69 -4.94 -21.40
C TYR A 138 9.53 -4.94 -22.39
N THR A 139 9.80 -5.40 -23.61
CA THR A 139 8.78 -5.44 -24.67
C THR A 139 7.88 -6.66 -24.57
N SER A 140 8.36 -7.75 -23.94
CA SER A 140 7.64 -9.00 -23.67
C SER A 140 8.00 -9.63 -22.31
N PHE A 141 7.16 -10.56 -21.85
CA PHE A 141 7.39 -11.32 -20.63
C PHE A 141 8.62 -12.22 -20.73
N GLU A 142 8.86 -12.80 -21.91
CA GLU A 142 10.04 -13.61 -22.18
C GLU A 142 11.33 -12.81 -21.97
N GLU A 143 11.39 -11.57 -22.46
CA GLU A 143 12.54 -10.68 -22.29
C GLU A 143 12.82 -10.41 -20.80
N MET A 144 11.77 -10.13 -20.02
CA MET A 144 11.89 -9.96 -18.58
C MET A 144 12.37 -11.25 -17.88
N GLN A 145 11.87 -12.41 -18.29
CA GLN A 145 12.29 -13.71 -17.72
C GLN A 145 13.77 -14.00 -18.00
N GLN A 146 14.25 -13.66 -19.19
CA GLN A 146 15.67 -13.79 -19.54
C GLN A 146 16.53 -12.89 -18.64
N ALA A 147 16.12 -11.64 -18.40
CA ALA A 147 16.82 -10.73 -17.50
C ALA A 147 16.84 -11.24 -16.05
N ILE A 148 15.70 -11.75 -15.55
CA ILE A 148 15.60 -12.38 -14.23
C ILE A 148 16.54 -13.59 -14.14
N SER A 149 16.55 -14.47 -15.15
CA SER A 149 17.44 -15.64 -15.15
C SER A 149 18.91 -15.25 -15.17
N ALA A 150 19.28 -14.25 -15.97
CA ALA A 150 20.66 -13.75 -16.01
C ALA A 150 21.10 -13.17 -14.66
N LEU A 151 20.22 -12.43 -13.98
CA LEU A 151 20.49 -11.92 -12.63
C LEU A 151 20.62 -13.06 -11.62
N ARG A 152 19.74 -14.05 -11.66
CA ARG A 152 19.82 -15.25 -10.80
C ARG A 152 21.17 -15.95 -10.94
N ASP A 153 21.59 -16.23 -12.17
CA ASP A 153 22.83 -16.94 -12.45
C ASP A 153 24.06 -16.13 -12.03
N SER A 154 24.03 -14.80 -12.20
CA SER A 154 25.07 -13.90 -11.70
C SER A 154 25.13 -13.91 -10.18
N ALA A 155 23.97 -13.84 -9.51
CA ALA A 155 23.89 -13.83 -8.07
C ALA A 155 24.41 -15.13 -7.46
N GLU A 156 24.06 -16.29 -8.02
CA GLU A 156 24.55 -17.59 -7.54
C GLU A 156 26.08 -17.73 -7.61
N LYS A 157 26.71 -17.23 -8.67
CA LYS A 157 28.18 -17.22 -8.80
C LYS A 157 28.84 -16.41 -7.69
N GLU A 158 28.23 -15.30 -7.30
CA GLU A 158 28.76 -14.44 -6.23
C GLU A 158 28.47 -15.01 -4.84
N LEU A 159 27.27 -15.56 -4.61
CA LEU A 159 26.92 -16.23 -3.36
C LEU A 159 27.84 -17.42 -3.07
N ALA A 160 28.29 -18.14 -4.09
CA ALA A 160 29.25 -19.24 -3.94
C ALA A 160 30.61 -18.80 -3.33
N MET A 161 30.91 -17.50 -3.35
CA MET A 161 32.12 -16.91 -2.78
C MET A 161 31.92 -16.34 -1.37
N ILE A 162 30.68 -16.33 -0.85
CA ILE A 162 30.35 -15.79 0.47
C ILE A 162 30.37 -16.91 1.52
N PRO A 163 31.23 -16.83 2.56
CA PRO A 163 31.37 -17.92 3.53
C PRO A 163 30.15 -18.19 4.42
N ASN A 164 29.32 -17.18 4.67
CA ASN A 164 28.19 -17.32 5.59
C ASN A 164 27.02 -18.03 4.90
N GLU A 165 26.87 -19.34 5.17
CA GLU A 165 25.83 -20.17 4.54
C GLU A 165 24.41 -19.73 4.89
N THR A 166 24.17 -19.29 6.13
CA THR A 166 22.86 -18.78 6.57
C THR A 166 22.43 -17.56 5.75
N PHE A 167 23.34 -16.60 5.54
CA PHE A 167 23.09 -15.47 4.65
C PHE A 167 22.80 -15.94 3.23
N CYS A 168 23.60 -16.88 2.70
CA CYS A 168 23.40 -17.38 1.34
C CYS A 168 22.04 -18.07 1.16
N GLN A 169 21.54 -18.81 2.16
CA GLN A 169 20.22 -19.42 2.14
C GLN A 169 19.10 -18.37 2.16
N LEU A 170 19.14 -17.44 3.11
CA LEU A 170 18.15 -16.35 3.22
C LEU A 170 18.13 -15.49 1.95
N SER A 171 19.31 -15.16 1.43
CA SER A 171 19.45 -14.35 0.22
C SER A 171 18.85 -15.02 -1.01
N ARG A 172 18.89 -16.36 -1.11
CA ARG A 172 18.23 -17.11 -2.18
C ARG A 172 16.72 -17.05 -2.05
N GLN A 173 16.20 -17.28 -0.84
CA GLN A 173 14.77 -17.25 -0.57
C GLN A 173 14.16 -15.90 -0.91
N GLU A 174 14.72 -14.81 -0.38
CA GLU A 174 14.20 -13.47 -0.66
C GLU A 174 14.23 -13.11 -2.14
N ARG A 175 15.30 -13.53 -2.84
CA ARG A 175 15.44 -13.25 -4.27
C ARG A 175 14.39 -13.98 -5.09
N GLU A 176 14.11 -15.25 -4.79
CA GLU A 176 13.05 -15.98 -5.48
C GLU A 176 11.67 -15.36 -5.18
N SER A 177 11.43 -14.88 -3.96
CA SER A 177 10.21 -14.12 -3.65
C SER A 177 10.10 -12.82 -4.47
N MET A 178 11.20 -12.07 -4.62
CA MET A 178 11.23 -10.85 -5.44
C MET A 178 11.02 -11.15 -6.92
N PHE A 179 11.62 -12.23 -7.44
CA PHE A 179 11.41 -12.66 -8.82
C PHE A 179 9.98 -13.10 -9.07
N LEU A 180 9.37 -13.82 -8.12
CA LEU A 180 7.97 -14.17 -8.19
C LEU A 180 7.08 -12.92 -8.22
N LEU A 181 7.36 -11.92 -7.37
CA LEU A 181 6.66 -10.63 -7.41
C LEU A 181 6.71 -10.00 -8.80
N TYR A 182 7.91 -9.80 -9.36
CA TYR A 182 8.07 -9.20 -10.69
C TYR A 182 7.35 -9.97 -11.80
N ARG A 183 7.34 -11.31 -11.73
CA ARG A 183 6.58 -12.12 -12.68
C ARG A 183 5.08 -11.90 -12.51
N THR A 184 4.57 -11.98 -11.28
CA THR A 184 3.13 -11.86 -10.99
C THR A 184 2.58 -10.47 -11.33
N THR A 185 3.36 -9.41 -11.17
CA THR A 185 2.94 -8.03 -11.44
C THR A 185 3.27 -7.54 -12.85
N TYR A 186 3.72 -8.41 -13.75
CA TYR A 186 4.00 -8.02 -15.14
C TYR A 186 2.80 -7.37 -15.85
N TYR A 187 1.56 -7.73 -15.46
CA TYR A 187 0.36 -7.09 -16.00
C TYR A 187 0.27 -5.58 -15.72
N ASP A 188 0.96 -5.05 -14.68
CA ASP A 188 1.03 -3.61 -14.45
C ASP A 188 1.74 -2.91 -15.62
N ARG A 189 2.76 -3.54 -16.22
CA ARG A 189 3.45 -3.02 -17.41
C ARG A 189 2.56 -3.05 -18.65
N LEU A 190 1.73 -4.09 -18.79
CA LEU A 190 0.73 -4.15 -19.85
C LEU A 190 -0.25 -2.98 -19.70
N ARG A 191 -0.73 -2.73 -18.48
CA ARG A 191 -1.62 -1.60 -18.16
C ARG A 191 -0.98 -0.25 -18.47
N ASP A 192 0.29 -0.04 -18.12
CA ASP A 192 1.01 1.22 -18.39
C ASP A 192 1.13 1.50 -19.90
N ARG A 193 1.14 0.44 -20.72
CA ARG A 193 1.11 0.50 -22.18
C ARG A 193 -0.30 0.47 -22.78
N ASN A 194 -1.33 0.55 -21.93
CA ASN A 194 -2.74 0.45 -22.29
C ASN A 194 -3.09 -0.85 -23.07
N LEU A 195 -2.44 -1.95 -22.68
CA LEU A 195 -2.66 -3.28 -23.23
C LEU A 195 -3.53 -4.13 -22.28
N PRO A 196 -4.40 -5.00 -22.81
CA PRO A 196 -5.21 -5.89 -21.98
C PRO A 196 -4.34 -6.95 -21.28
N ALA A 197 -4.83 -7.48 -20.15
CA ALA A 197 -4.09 -8.46 -19.36
C ALA A 197 -3.79 -9.79 -20.10
N ASN A 198 -4.49 -10.07 -21.20
CA ASN A 198 -4.24 -11.24 -22.05
C ASN A 198 -3.30 -10.96 -23.24
N ALA A 199 -2.68 -9.78 -23.33
CA ALA A 199 -1.89 -9.36 -24.49
C ALA A 199 -0.60 -10.18 -24.71
N ASP A 200 -0.05 -10.80 -23.66
CA ASP A 200 1.20 -11.57 -23.72
C ASP A 200 0.93 -13.05 -23.45
N ALA A 201 1.06 -13.89 -24.48
CA ALA A 201 0.73 -15.31 -24.40
C ALA A 201 1.66 -16.10 -23.45
N ASP A 202 2.93 -15.72 -23.38
CA ASP A 202 3.91 -16.39 -22.52
C ASP A 202 3.66 -16.07 -21.06
N TYR A 203 3.30 -14.82 -20.78
CA TYR A 203 2.84 -14.41 -19.46
C TYR A 203 1.59 -15.17 -19.02
N ASN A 204 0.57 -15.23 -19.89
CA ASN A 204 -0.68 -15.91 -19.56
C ASN A 204 -0.45 -17.40 -19.27
N ARG A 205 0.38 -18.06 -20.07
CA ARG A 205 0.77 -19.46 -19.84
C ARG A 205 1.46 -19.64 -18.49
N TYR A 206 2.44 -18.79 -18.18
CA TYR A 206 3.12 -18.82 -16.88
C TYR A 206 2.11 -18.67 -15.73
N MET A 207 1.20 -17.70 -15.80
CA MET A 207 0.23 -17.46 -14.73
C MET A 207 -0.77 -18.61 -14.60
N LEU A 208 -1.22 -19.24 -15.69
CA LEU A 208 -2.17 -20.35 -15.64
C LEU A 208 -1.54 -21.67 -15.15
N GLU A 209 -0.34 -21.96 -15.63
CA GLU A 209 0.26 -23.30 -15.54
C GLU A 209 1.41 -23.36 -14.51
N ASP A 210 2.30 -22.37 -14.50
CA ASP A 210 3.58 -22.43 -13.78
C ASP A 210 3.59 -21.62 -12.46
N CYS A 211 2.71 -20.64 -12.31
CA CYS A 211 2.70 -19.76 -11.16
C CYS A 211 2.14 -20.50 -9.92
N ASP A 212 3.04 -20.89 -9.02
CA ASP A 212 2.67 -21.51 -7.75
C ASP A 212 2.39 -20.45 -6.69
N VAL A 213 1.10 -20.15 -6.50
CA VAL A 213 0.60 -19.23 -5.47
C VAL A 213 0.08 -19.96 -4.23
N ALA A 214 0.19 -21.29 -4.18
CA ALA A 214 -0.47 -22.12 -3.18
C ALA A 214 0.45 -22.57 -2.02
N THR A 215 1.71 -22.15 -2.01
CA THR A 215 2.64 -22.41 -0.90
C THR A 215 2.45 -21.40 0.24
N SER A 216 2.66 -21.83 1.48
CA SER A 216 2.56 -20.96 2.67
C SER A 216 3.47 -19.74 2.61
N GLU A 217 4.61 -19.84 1.93
CA GLU A 217 5.57 -18.74 1.72
C GLU A 217 5.05 -17.72 0.69
N ASN A 218 4.34 -18.15 -0.35
CA ASN A 218 3.78 -17.27 -1.38
C ASN A 218 2.41 -16.69 -0.97
N LEU A 219 1.71 -17.34 -0.03
CA LEU A 219 0.41 -16.88 0.50
C LEU A 219 0.54 -15.72 1.51
N ALA A 220 1.75 -15.45 2.04
CA ALA A 220 1.96 -14.51 3.14
C ALA A 220 2.44 -13.10 2.73
N SER A 221 2.69 -12.81 1.45
CA SER A 221 3.43 -11.61 1.02
C SER A 221 2.69 -10.68 0.03
N GLY A 222 1.35 -10.75 -0.03
CA GLY A 222 0.55 -9.97 -0.99
C GLY A 222 0.62 -10.46 -2.44
N LEU A 223 1.42 -11.48 -2.73
CA LEU A 223 1.49 -12.12 -4.06
C LEU A 223 0.14 -12.70 -4.49
N LEU A 224 -0.60 -13.28 -3.55
CA LEU A 224 -1.90 -13.85 -3.83
C LEU A 224 -2.90 -12.82 -4.35
N SER A 225 -2.90 -11.59 -3.81
CA SER A 225 -3.81 -10.55 -4.29
C SER A 225 -3.44 -10.10 -5.71
N TYR A 226 -2.15 -10.02 -6.04
CA TYR A 226 -1.73 -9.74 -7.42
C TYR A 226 -2.15 -10.84 -8.39
N TYR A 227 -1.97 -12.10 -8.01
CA TYR A 227 -2.38 -13.23 -8.83
C TYR A 227 -3.90 -13.29 -9.04
N LEU A 228 -4.68 -13.17 -7.96
CA LEU A 228 -6.15 -13.15 -8.07
C LEU A 228 -6.61 -11.91 -8.85
N GLY A 229 -6.00 -10.75 -8.64
CA GLY A 229 -6.26 -9.55 -9.43
C GLY A 229 -6.04 -9.79 -10.92
N TRP A 230 -4.91 -10.41 -11.29
CA TRP A 230 -4.65 -10.84 -12.66
C TRP A 230 -5.71 -11.82 -13.18
N CYS A 231 -6.14 -12.82 -12.39
CA CYS A 231 -7.21 -13.75 -12.81
C CYS A 231 -8.49 -13.03 -13.21
N GLY A 232 -8.88 -11.99 -12.46
CA GLY A 232 -10.01 -11.13 -12.78
C GLY A 232 -9.82 -10.40 -14.11
N LEU A 233 -8.71 -9.67 -14.25
CA LEU A 233 -8.38 -8.90 -15.46
C LEU A 233 -8.24 -9.80 -16.71
N TYR A 234 -7.59 -10.95 -16.57
CA TYR A 234 -7.42 -11.94 -17.64
C TYR A 234 -8.78 -12.47 -18.09
N ARG A 235 -9.71 -12.72 -17.15
CA ARG A 235 -11.07 -13.16 -17.47
C ARG A 235 -11.82 -12.11 -18.29
N GLU A 236 -11.80 -10.86 -17.84
CA GLU A 236 -12.44 -9.74 -18.54
C GLU A 236 -11.86 -9.54 -19.94
N ALA A 237 -10.53 -9.60 -20.07
CA ALA A 237 -9.82 -9.45 -21.34
C ALA A 237 -10.17 -10.56 -22.36
N ASN A 238 -10.64 -11.71 -21.88
CA ASN A 238 -11.14 -12.81 -22.71
C ASN A 238 -12.67 -12.76 -22.94
N GLY A 239 -13.30 -11.60 -22.67
CA GLY A 239 -14.73 -11.38 -22.94
C GLY A 239 -15.67 -12.15 -22.01
N LYS A 240 -15.17 -12.66 -20.88
CA LYS A 240 -15.98 -13.36 -19.88
C LYS A 240 -16.35 -12.38 -18.76
N GLY A 241 -17.63 -12.32 -18.41
CA GLY A 241 -18.10 -11.62 -17.20
C GLY A 241 -17.72 -12.39 -15.92
N ASP A 242 -18.16 -11.90 -14.76
CA ASP A 242 -18.05 -12.51 -13.42
C ASP A 242 -16.65 -12.62 -12.74
N PRO A 243 -15.73 -11.64 -12.91
CA PRO A 243 -14.34 -11.75 -12.44
C PRO A 243 -14.21 -12.18 -10.97
N PHE A 244 -15.07 -11.69 -10.08
CA PHE A 244 -15.00 -12.00 -8.65
C PHE A 244 -15.45 -13.42 -8.31
N GLN A 245 -16.45 -13.95 -9.02
CA GLN A 245 -16.85 -15.35 -8.88
C GLN A 245 -15.76 -16.30 -9.36
N TYR A 246 -15.08 -15.95 -10.45
CA TYR A 246 -13.95 -16.70 -10.96
C TYR A 246 -12.74 -16.66 -10.02
N GLN A 247 -12.40 -15.50 -9.47
CA GLN A 247 -11.35 -15.37 -8.46
C GLN A 247 -11.61 -16.29 -7.27
N MET A 248 -12.85 -16.34 -6.77
CA MET A 248 -13.23 -17.26 -5.68
C MET A 248 -13.07 -18.73 -6.07
N ASP A 249 -13.44 -19.12 -7.31
CA ASP A 249 -13.23 -20.49 -7.78
C ASP A 249 -11.75 -20.86 -7.84
N VAL A 250 -10.91 -19.97 -8.37
CA VAL A 250 -9.45 -20.15 -8.42
C VAL A 250 -8.86 -20.26 -7.02
N ALA A 251 -9.31 -19.42 -6.07
CA ALA A 251 -8.89 -19.50 -4.68
C ALA A 251 -9.27 -20.85 -4.04
N CYS A 252 -10.47 -21.37 -4.32
CA CYS A 252 -10.91 -22.69 -3.89
C CYS A 252 -10.10 -23.84 -4.50
N GLU A 253 -9.74 -23.71 -5.78
CA GLU A 253 -8.97 -24.73 -6.50
C GLU A 253 -7.53 -24.79 -5.99
N LYS A 254 -6.84 -23.64 -5.95
CA LYS A 254 -5.40 -23.53 -5.69
C LYS A 254 -5.07 -23.57 -4.20
N ILE A 255 -5.90 -22.98 -3.33
CA ILE A 255 -5.57 -22.82 -1.90
C ILE A 255 -6.25 -23.90 -1.06
N LYS A 256 -5.45 -24.90 -0.67
CA LYS A 256 -5.91 -26.02 0.15
C LYS A 256 -6.07 -25.66 1.63
N ASP A 257 -5.20 -24.79 2.15
CA ASP A 257 -5.32 -24.29 3.51
C ASP A 257 -6.59 -23.45 3.68
N VAL A 258 -7.45 -23.85 4.62
CA VAL A 258 -8.77 -23.24 4.81
C VAL A 258 -8.66 -21.81 5.34
N THR A 259 -7.69 -21.54 6.21
CA THR A 259 -7.49 -20.21 6.80
C THR A 259 -7.03 -19.22 5.74
N LEU A 260 -6.03 -19.60 4.94
CA LEU A 260 -5.48 -18.77 3.87
C LEU A 260 -6.50 -18.56 2.76
N ARG A 261 -7.24 -19.61 2.38
CA ARG A 261 -8.35 -19.47 1.43
C ARG A 261 -9.43 -18.52 1.92
N THR A 262 -9.76 -18.58 3.22
CA THR A 262 -10.75 -17.66 3.81
C THR A 262 -10.27 -16.21 3.76
N LYS A 263 -8.99 -15.95 4.10
CA LYS A 263 -8.38 -14.62 3.94
C LYS A 263 -8.45 -14.13 2.49
N ALA A 264 -8.17 -15.01 1.52
CA ALA A 264 -8.26 -14.70 0.10
C ALA A 264 -9.68 -14.31 -0.34
N ILE A 265 -10.68 -15.09 0.06
CA ILE A 265 -12.10 -14.82 -0.25
C ILE A 265 -12.53 -13.49 0.34
N LEU A 266 -12.16 -13.19 1.59
CA LEU A 266 -12.48 -11.90 2.22
C LEU A 266 -11.80 -10.72 1.51
N SER A 267 -10.57 -10.91 1.00
CA SER A 267 -9.90 -9.89 0.17
C SER A 267 -10.65 -9.64 -1.14
N ILE A 268 -11.02 -10.69 -1.88
CA ILE A 268 -11.80 -10.60 -3.12
C ILE A 268 -13.12 -9.84 -2.87
N LEU A 269 -13.78 -10.12 -1.75
CA LEU A 269 -15.02 -9.43 -1.36
C LEU A 269 -14.79 -7.96 -1.00
N GLY A 270 -13.66 -7.65 -0.36
CA GLY A 270 -13.24 -6.28 -0.11
C GLY A 270 -13.12 -5.47 -1.39
N ASP A 271 -12.44 -6.03 -2.40
CA ASP A 271 -12.28 -5.41 -3.71
C ASP A 271 -13.63 -5.25 -4.42
N PHE A 272 -14.48 -6.29 -4.41
CA PHE A 272 -15.81 -6.25 -5.00
C PHE A 272 -16.68 -5.14 -4.39
N PHE A 273 -16.79 -5.11 -3.06
CA PHE A 273 -17.62 -4.12 -2.37
C PHE A 273 -17.02 -2.70 -2.35
N GLY A 274 -15.75 -2.56 -2.74
CA GLY A 274 -15.10 -1.27 -2.95
C GLY A 274 -15.38 -0.65 -4.32
N GLY A 275 -15.78 -1.46 -5.30
CA GLY A 275 -16.07 -1.03 -6.67
C GLY A 275 -17.56 -0.81 -6.97
N GLU A 276 -17.90 -0.80 -8.26
CA GLU A 276 -19.29 -0.81 -8.74
C GLU A 276 -19.72 -2.22 -9.18
N ASP A 277 -21.02 -2.50 -9.15
CA ASP A 277 -21.59 -3.76 -9.67
C ASP A 277 -21.65 -3.77 -11.21
N LYS A 278 -20.49 -3.63 -11.84
CA LYS A 278 -20.33 -3.47 -13.30
C LYS A 278 -21.01 -4.59 -14.10
N TYR A 279 -21.05 -5.80 -13.54
CA TYR A 279 -21.59 -6.99 -14.19
C TYR A 279 -22.95 -7.43 -13.67
N GLY A 280 -23.55 -6.71 -12.71
CA GLY A 280 -24.83 -7.08 -12.11
C GLY A 280 -24.77 -8.43 -11.38
N GLU A 281 -23.64 -8.71 -10.72
CA GLU A 281 -23.38 -10.00 -10.09
C GLU A 281 -23.43 -9.98 -8.56
N ALA A 282 -23.81 -8.86 -7.94
CA ALA A 282 -23.83 -8.70 -6.49
C ALA A 282 -24.55 -9.83 -5.75
N GLU A 283 -25.73 -10.23 -6.23
CA GLU A 283 -26.52 -11.32 -5.68
C GLU A 283 -25.78 -12.68 -5.79
N ALA A 284 -25.10 -12.93 -6.91
CA ALA A 284 -24.36 -14.17 -7.16
C ALA A 284 -23.05 -14.25 -6.35
N VAL A 285 -22.30 -13.15 -6.29
CA VAL A 285 -21.10 -13.01 -5.46
C VAL A 285 -21.45 -13.23 -3.99
N TYR A 286 -22.53 -12.58 -3.50
CA TYR A 286 -23.00 -12.78 -2.12
C TYR A 286 -23.37 -14.24 -1.85
N ALA A 287 -24.17 -14.86 -2.72
CA ALA A 287 -24.60 -16.25 -2.54
C ALA A 287 -23.43 -17.23 -2.51
N LYS A 288 -22.47 -17.07 -3.44
CA LYS A 288 -21.25 -17.89 -3.49
C LYS A 288 -20.41 -17.71 -2.23
N ALA A 289 -20.09 -16.47 -1.85
CA ALA A 289 -19.30 -16.18 -0.67
C ALA A 289 -19.96 -16.69 0.62
N ASN A 290 -21.28 -16.55 0.76
CA ASN A 290 -22.00 -17.06 1.92
C ASN A 290 -21.95 -18.59 2.04
N GLY A 291 -21.84 -19.31 0.90
CA GLY A 291 -21.61 -20.75 0.88
C GLY A 291 -20.17 -21.16 1.20
N LEU A 292 -19.20 -20.29 0.93
CA LEU A 292 -17.78 -20.55 1.18
C LEU A 292 -17.34 -20.20 2.61
N LEU A 293 -17.96 -19.19 3.23
CA LEU A 293 -17.63 -18.72 4.58
C LEU A 293 -18.39 -19.56 5.63
N SER A 294 -17.64 -20.26 6.48
CA SER A 294 -18.22 -21.12 7.53
C SER A 294 -18.54 -20.38 8.84
N ASP A 295 -17.77 -19.34 9.16
CA ASP A 295 -17.89 -18.59 10.41
C ASP A 295 -19.10 -17.63 10.41
N SER A 296 -19.77 -17.51 11.56
CA SER A 296 -20.96 -16.66 11.69
C SER A 296 -20.61 -15.17 11.67
N THR A 297 -19.46 -14.77 12.21
CA THR A 297 -18.99 -13.38 12.20
C THR A 297 -18.66 -12.94 10.77
N GLN A 298 -17.98 -13.80 10.01
CA GLN A 298 -17.66 -13.56 8.59
C GLN A 298 -18.93 -13.43 7.73
N ARG A 299 -19.94 -14.28 7.96
CA ARG A 299 -21.23 -14.19 7.23
C ARG A 299 -22.05 -12.96 7.64
N ALA A 300 -21.97 -12.54 8.90
CA ALA A 300 -22.58 -11.29 9.35
C ALA A 300 -21.94 -10.09 8.65
N TRP A 301 -20.60 -10.02 8.63
CA TRP A 301 -19.84 -9.01 7.89
C TRP A 301 -20.19 -8.99 6.40
N LEU A 302 -20.22 -10.16 5.75
CA LEU A 302 -20.61 -10.28 4.34
C LEU A 302 -22.02 -9.73 4.10
N THR A 303 -22.98 -10.06 4.97
CA THR A 303 -24.37 -9.61 4.86
C THR A 303 -24.49 -8.11 5.06
N GLU A 304 -23.74 -7.54 6.00
CA GLU A 304 -23.67 -6.09 6.23
C GLU A 304 -23.10 -5.37 5.01
N LYS A 305 -21.96 -5.83 4.48
CA LYS A 305 -21.31 -5.24 3.30
C LYS A 305 -22.20 -5.33 2.06
N TYR A 306 -22.78 -6.50 1.80
CA TYR A 306 -23.73 -6.70 0.70
C TYR A 306 -24.97 -5.79 0.82
N THR A 307 -25.52 -5.66 2.03
CA THR A 307 -26.68 -4.78 2.27
C THR A 307 -26.34 -3.32 1.98
N THR A 308 -25.15 -2.87 2.42
CA THR A 308 -24.66 -1.52 2.18
C THR A 308 -24.40 -1.27 0.70
N PHE A 309 -23.70 -2.19 0.04
CA PHE A 309 -23.41 -2.15 -1.38
C PHE A 309 -24.68 -2.02 -2.24
N ARG A 310 -25.73 -2.79 -1.91
CA ARG A 310 -27.03 -2.70 -2.60
C ARG A 310 -27.75 -1.36 -2.42
N LYS A 311 -27.53 -0.67 -1.30
CA LYS A 311 -28.10 0.67 -1.07
C LYS A 311 -27.39 1.76 -1.86
N LEU A 312 -26.17 1.50 -2.33
CA LEU A 312 -25.31 2.50 -2.97
C LEU A 312 -25.12 2.26 -4.48
N ARG A 313 -25.76 1.24 -5.05
CA ARG A 313 -25.66 0.93 -6.48
C ARG A 313 -26.42 1.96 -7.35
N PRO A 314 -26.05 2.10 -8.63
CA PRO A 314 -26.81 2.89 -9.59
C PRO A 314 -28.32 2.57 -9.56
N GLY A 315 -29.14 3.62 -9.53
CA GLY A 315 -30.60 3.56 -9.45
C GLY A 315 -31.18 3.45 -8.03
N ALA A 316 -30.37 3.18 -7.00
CA ALA A 316 -30.83 3.21 -5.61
C ALA A 316 -31.13 4.67 -5.17
N PRO A 317 -32.11 4.88 -4.28
CA PRO A 317 -32.33 6.21 -3.71
C PRO A 317 -31.10 6.62 -2.89
N ALA A 318 -30.70 7.89 -3.03
CA ALA A 318 -29.66 8.48 -2.21
C ALA A 318 -30.01 8.39 -0.73
N ILE A 319 -28.99 8.20 0.11
CA ILE A 319 -29.14 8.18 1.56
C ILE A 319 -29.30 9.63 2.00
N ASP A 320 -30.54 9.99 2.30
CA ASP A 320 -30.90 11.34 2.70
C ASP A 320 -30.36 11.65 4.11
N CYS A 321 -29.74 12.81 4.27
CA CYS A 321 -29.11 13.26 5.50
C CYS A 321 -29.34 14.74 5.72
N GLU A 322 -29.32 15.17 6.99
CA GLU A 322 -29.21 16.59 7.32
C GLU A 322 -27.76 17.04 7.15
N TRP A 323 -27.57 18.30 6.79
CA TRP A 323 -26.28 18.97 6.77
C TRP A 323 -26.48 20.43 7.13
N SER A 324 -25.38 21.17 7.28
CA SER A 324 -25.45 22.59 7.61
C SER A 324 -24.51 23.40 6.74
N ASP A 325 -24.95 24.59 6.35
CA ASP A 325 -24.11 25.54 5.61
C ASP A 325 -23.17 26.34 6.54
N ALA A 326 -22.44 27.30 5.96
CA ALA A 326 -21.49 28.15 6.67
C ALA A 326 -22.20 29.14 7.62
N GLU A 327 -23.46 29.49 7.34
CA GLU A 327 -24.31 30.31 8.19
C GLU A 327 -24.95 29.51 9.34
N GLY A 328 -24.73 28.19 9.38
CA GLY A 328 -25.26 27.28 10.39
C GLY A 328 -26.72 26.88 10.16
N LYS A 329 -27.28 27.17 8.98
CA LYS A 329 -28.62 26.74 8.62
C LYS A 329 -28.61 25.27 8.22
N THR A 330 -29.47 24.50 8.88
CA THR A 330 -29.68 23.09 8.56
C THR A 330 -30.62 22.92 7.36
N SER A 331 -30.29 22.00 6.47
CA SER A 331 -31.14 21.52 5.37
C SER A 331 -30.85 20.03 5.11
N ARG A 332 -31.58 19.40 4.21
CA ARG A 332 -31.42 17.99 3.86
C ARG A 332 -30.87 17.83 2.44
N LEU A 333 -30.21 16.70 2.18
CA LEU A 333 -29.80 16.32 0.82
C LEU A 333 -30.99 16.33 -0.14
N SER A 334 -32.14 15.82 0.30
CA SER A 334 -33.37 15.81 -0.49
C SER A 334 -33.92 17.20 -0.85
N ASP A 335 -33.54 18.26 -0.14
CA ASP A 335 -33.94 19.63 -0.46
C ASP A 335 -33.28 20.15 -1.75
N LEU A 336 -32.21 19.48 -2.22
CA LEU A 336 -31.50 19.82 -3.46
C LEU A 336 -31.98 19.03 -4.68
N PHE A 337 -32.94 18.11 -4.51
CA PHE A 337 -33.48 17.35 -5.64
C PHE A 337 -34.25 18.26 -6.61
N GLY A 338 -34.42 17.77 -7.84
CA GLY A 338 -34.96 18.53 -8.97
C GLY A 338 -33.94 18.83 -10.06
N LYS A 339 -32.64 18.74 -9.74
CA LYS A 339 -31.52 18.80 -10.67
C LYS A 339 -30.60 17.60 -10.49
N VAL A 340 -29.80 17.30 -11.50
CA VAL A 340 -28.65 16.42 -11.32
C VAL A 340 -27.71 17.08 -10.31
N LEU A 341 -27.19 16.29 -9.37
CA LEU A 341 -26.36 16.79 -8.27
C LEU A 341 -24.97 16.16 -8.36
N TYR A 342 -23.94 16.98 -8.55
CA TYR A 342 -22.54 16.57 -8.46
C TYR A 342 -22.00 16.97 -7.09
N ILE A 343 -21.70 15.97 -6.27
CA ILE A 343 -21.29 16.12 -4.87
C ILE A 343 -19.79 15.85 -4.75
N ASP A 344 -19.05 16.83 -4.24
CA ASP A 344 -17.64 16.73 -3.83
C ASP A 344 -17.56 16.45 -2.32
N VAL A 345 -17.04 15.28 -1.94
CA VAL A 345 -16.82 14.91 -0.53
C VAL A 345 -15.35 15.15 -0.17
N TRP A 346 -15.11 16.07 0.74
CA TRP A 346 -13.77 16.60 1.00
C TRP A 346 -13.52 16.93 2.48
N ALA A 347 -12.28 17.28 2.81
CA ALA A 347 -11.93 17.83 4.13
C ALA A 347 -10.76 18.80 4.06
N THR A 348 -10.66 19.73 5.01
CA THR A 348 -9.59 20.75 5.03
C THR A 348 -8.19 20.19 5.20
N TRP A 349 -8.07 19.03 5.86
CA TRP A 349 -6.82 18.31 6.08
C TRP A 349 -6.44 17.38 4.91
N CYS A 350 -7.34 17.19 3.94
CA CYS A 350 -7.10 16.34 2.79
C CYS A 350 -6.37 17.13 1.68
N GLY A 351 -5.06 16.93 1.58
CA GLY A 351 -4.21 17.57 0.56
C GLY A 351 -4.70 17.35 -0.88
N PRO A 352 -4.94 16.09 -1.31
CA PRO A 352 -5.46 15.82 -2.65
C PRO A 352 -6.84 16.45 -2.91
N CYS A 353 -7.72 16.49 -1.91
CA CYS A 353 -9.03 17.16 -2.05
C CYS A 353 -8.85 18.66 -2.30
N CYS A 354 -7.96 19.31 -1.54
CA CYS A 354 -7.65 20.72 -1.73
C CYS A 354 -7.03 21.02 -3.12
N ALA A 355 -6.35 20.06 -3.73
CA ALA A 355 -5.79 20.19 -5.07
C ALA A 355 -6.87 20.15 -6.18
N GLU A 356 -8.04 19.57 -5.92
CA GLU A 356 -9.17 19.52 -6.86
C GLU A 356 -10.03 20.80 -6.84
N ILE A 357 -9.97 21.60 -5.76
CA ILE A 357 -10.79 22.82 -5.59
C ILE A 357 -10.68 23.80 -6.79
N PRO A 358 -9.48 24.12 -7.32
CA PRO A 358 -9.38 25.02 -8.48
C PRO A 358 -10.01 24.47 -9.76
N TYR A 359 -10.09 23.15 -9.90
CA TYR A 359 -10.78 22.51 -11.02
C TYR A 359 -12.30 22.52 -10.81
N LEU A 360 -12.74 22.30 -9.57
CA LEU A 360 -14.14 22.41 -9.18
C LEU A 360 -14.68 23.84 -9.35
N GLU A 361 -13.86 24.87 -9.05
CA GLU A 361 -14.17 26.28 -9.34
C GLU A 361 -14.47 26.52 -10.83
N LYS A 362 -13.61 26.00 -11.71
CA LYS A 362 -13.80 26.11 -13.16
C LYS A 362 -15.05 25.36 -13.62
N LEU A 363 -15.30 24.19 -13.05
CA LEU A 363 -16.48 23.38 -13.35
C LEU A 363 -17.77 24.08 -12.92
N ALA A 364 -17.79 24.66 -11.71
CA ALA A 364 -18.91 25.43 -11.19
C ALA A 364 -19.18 26.69 -12.02
N GLU A 365 -18.14 27.41 -12.46
CA GLU A 365 -18.33 28.57 -13.35
C GLU A 365 -18.84 28.14 -14.73
N HIS A 366 -18.35 27.03 -15.28
CA HIS A 366 -18.82 26.48 -16.56
C HIS A 366 -20.33 26.17 -16.54
N TYR A 367 -20.82 25.54 -15.47
CA TYR A 367 -22.22 25.13 -15.34
C TYR A 367 -23.12 26.13 -14.60
N LYS A 368 -22.62 27.32 -14.25
CA LYS A 368 -23.33 28.32 -13.42
C LYS A 368 -24.72 28.70 -13.93
N ASN A 369 -24.91 28.71 -15.25
CA ASN A 369 -26.18 29.05 -15.90
C ASN A 369 -26.95 27.83 -16.40
N ASP A 370 -26.47 26.60 -16.15
CA ASP A 370 -27.16 25.38 -16.53
C ASP A 370 -28.19 25.01 -15.45
N ALA A 371 -29.47 25.07 -15.80
CA ALA A 371 -30.55 24.73 -14.87
C ALA A 371 -30.66 23.22 -14.57
N ARG A 372 -29.89 22.36 -15.27
CA ARG A 372 -29.97 20.89 -15.14
C ARG A 372 -29.04 20.34 -14.06
N LEU A 373 -27.97 21.06 -13.70
CA LEU A 373 -26.92 20.62 -12.78
C LEU A 373 -26.83 21.56 -11.57
N ASP A 374 -26.60 20.99 -10.39
CA ASP A 374 -26.09 21.69 -9.22
C ASP A 374 -24.78 21.02 -8.76
N ILE A 375 -23.80 21.85 -8.39
CA ILE A 375 -22.52 21.41 -7.82
C ILE A 375 -22.49 21.79 -6.35
N VAL A 376 -22.14 20.83 -5.50
CA VAL A 376 -22.07 21.02 -4.04
C VAL A 376 -20.83 20.35 -3.49
N SER A 377 -20.24 20.95 -2.46
CA SER A 377 -19.20 20.29 -1.67
C SER A 377 -19.72 19.99 -0.26
N VAL A 378 -19.48 18.78 0.21
CA VAL A 378 -19.78 18.30 1.55
C VAL A 378 -18.46 18.05 2.27
N SER A 379 -18.14 18.90 3.24
CA SER A 379 -17.01 18.71 4.13
C SER A 379 -17.34 17.64 5.18
N VAL A 380 -16.39 16.75 5.43
CA VAL A 380 -16.40 15.75 6.52
C VAL A 380 -15.50 16.16 7.69
N ASP A 381 -15.15 17.45 7.79
CA ASP A 381 -14.35 17.97 8.88
C ASP A 381 -15.04 17.80 10.24
N ALA A 382 -14.40 17.12 11.18
CA ALA A 382 -14.87 17.12 12.57
C ALA A 382 -14.78 18.52 13.21
N ASN A 383 -13.88 19.38 12.72
CA ASN A 383 -13.68 20.74 13.21
C ASN A 383 -14.31 21.78 12.27
N ARG A 384 -15.55 22.18 12.58
CA ARG A 384 -16.29 23.25 11.87
C ARG A 384 -15.47 24.52 11.64
N LYS A 385 -14.71 24.97 12.65
CA LYS A 385 -13.95 26.23 12.55
C LYS A 385 -12.82 26.14 11.51
N ALA A 386 -12.21 24.96 11.35
CA ALA A 386 -11.21 24.75 10.30
C ALA A 386 -11.84 24.88 8.91
N TRP A 387 -13.01 24.27 8.71
CA TRP A 387 -13.79 24.39 7.48
C TRP A 387 -14.21 25.84 7.20
N GLU A 388 -14.79 26.55 8.16
CA GLU A 388 -15.18 27.96 8.01
C GLU A 388 -14.00 28.87 7.64
N ASN A 389 -12.83 28.67 8.27
CA ASN A 389 -11.62 29.41 7.94
C ASN A 389 -11.15 29.15 6.50
N LYS A 390 -11.26 27.89 6.04
CA LYS A 390 -10.91 27.52 4.66
C LYS A 390 -11.87 28.16 3.66
N LEU A 391 -13.17 28.15 3.94
CA LEU A 391 -14.18 28.84 3.12
C LEU A 391 -13.95 30.35 3.06
N ALA A 392 -13.62 30.99 4.18
CA ALA A 392 -13.33 32.42 4.22
C ALA A 392 -12.10 32.81 3.37
N LYS A 393 -11.12 31.91 3.27
CA LYS A 393 -9.92 32.08 2.46
C LYS A 393 -10.20 31.88 0.97
N ASP A 394 -10.85 30.78 0.62
CA ASP A 394 -11.03 30.35 -0.78
C ASP A 394 -12.22 31.04 -1.46
N LYS A 395 -13.24 31.42 -0.69
CA LYS A 395 -14.47 32.08 -1.16
C LYS A 395 -15.16 31.33 -2.33
N PRO A 396 -15.47 30.03 -2.16
CA PRO A 396 -16.11 29.25 -3.22
C PRO A 396 -17.46 29.86 -3.62
N GLN A 397 -17.76 29.80 -4.92
CA GLN A 397 -18.99 30.38 -5.52
C GLN A 397 -20.08 29.32 -5.79
N TRP A 398 -19.97 28.14 -5.18
CA TRP A 398 -20.97 27.07 -5.21
C TRP A 398 -21.36 26.67 -3.77
N LYS A 399 -22.39 25.83 -3.63
CA LYS A 399 -22.96 25.49 -2.31
C LYS A 399 -21.97 24.64 -1.49
N GLN A 400 -21.86 24.97 -0.21
CA GLN A 400 -20.95 24.33 0.73
C GLN A 400 -21.73 23.84 1.94
N PHE A 401 -21.52 22.59 2.32
CA PHE A 401 -22.18 21.95 3.46
C PHE A 401 -21.18 21.21 4.33
N LEU A 402 -21.53 21.04 5.61
CA LEU A 402 -20.80 20.23 6.58
C LEU A 402 -21.68 19.07 7.05
N GLN A 403 -21.16 17.85 6.91
CA GLN A 403 -21.73 16.61 7.47
C GLN A 403 -20.59 15.61 7.76
N SER A 404 -20.15 15.56 9.01
CA SER A 404 -19.00 14.76 9.44
C SER A 404 -19.18 13.25 9.22
N ASP A 405 -20.42 12.74 9.24
CA ASP A 405 -20.72 11.32 9.09
C ASP A 405 -20.99 10.90 7.64
N PHE A 406 -20.81 11.80 6.66
CA PHE A 406 -21.16 11.53 5.26
C PHE A 406 -20.39 10.34 4.68
N THR A 407 -19.12 10.16 5.08
CA THR A 407 -18.32 9.00 4.66
C THR A 407 -18.88 7.69 5.18
N THR A 408 -19.38 7.65 6.42
CA THR A 408 -20.04 6.46 6.99
C THR A 408 -21.33 6.16 6.25
N LEU A 409 -22.16 7.19 6.00
CA LEU A 409 -23.44 7.04 5.30
C LEU A 409 -23.28 6.43 3.91
N TYR A 410 -22.29 6.90 3.14
CA TYR A 410 -22.04 6.45 1.78
C TYR A 410 -20.90 5.42 1.66
N ASN A 411 -20.47 4.81 2.78
CA ASN A 411 -19.39 3.80 2.82
C ASN A 411 -18.13 4.24 2.04
N ILE A 412 -17.71 5.49 2.23
CA ILE A 412 -16.56 6.11 1.59
C ILE A 412 -15.31 5.79 2.42
N ASN A 413 -14.43 4.95 1.89
CA ASN A 413 -13.19 4.53 2.56
C ASN A 413 -12.03 5.52 2.38
N GLY A 414 -12.17 6.51 1.49
CA GLY A 414 -11.15 7.52 1.23
C GLY A 414 -11.71 8.71 0.47
N ILE A 415 -11.11 9.88 0.70
CA ILE A 415 -11.40 11.14 0.01
C ILE A 415 -10.15 11.62 -0.76
N PRO A 416 -10.28 12.36 -1.88
CA PRO A 416 -11.52 12.92 -2.43
C PRO A 416 -12.45 11.86 -3.01
N ARG A 417 -13.75 12.09 -2.89
CA ARG A 417 -14.79 11.24 -3.49
C ARG A 417 -15.84 12.11 -4.15
N PHE A 418 -16.28 11.73 -5.34
CA PHE A 418 -17.31 12.44 -6.09
C PHE A 418 -18.51 11.53 -6.33
N ILE A 419 -19.71 12.06 -6.17
CA ILE A 419 -20.97 11.32 -6.33
C ILE A 419 -21.85 12.09 -7.31
N LEU A 420 -22.53 11.36 -8.20
CA LEU A 420 -23.52 11.93 -9.09
C LEU A 420 -24.91 11.36 -8.77
N LEU A 421 -25.87 12.24 -8.50
CA LEU A 421 -27.28 11.89 -8.31
C LEU A 421 -28.13 12.42 -9.46
N ASP A 422 -29.17 11.69 -9.84
CA ASP A 422 -30.18 12.16 -10.78
C ASP A 422 -31.14 13.18 -10.14
N LYS A 423 -31.97 13.82 -10.96
CA LYS A 423 -32.98 14.80 -10.53
C LYS A 423 -33.99 14.29 -9.50
N SER A 424 -34.19 12.98 -9.38
CA SER A 424 -35.09 12.36 -8.42
C SER A 424 -34.38 11.94 -7.12
N GLY A 425 -33.08 12.22 -7.01
CA GLY A 425 -32.27 11.81 -5.88
C GLY A 425 -31.89 10.33 -5.92
N LYS A 426 -31.81 9.71 -7.11
CA LYS A 426 -31.24 8.37 -7.25
C LYS A 426 -29.77 8.46 -7.61
N ILE A 427 -29.00 7.50 -7.15
CA ILE A 427 -27.57 7.38 -7.43
C ILE A 427 -27.39 7.07 -8.93
N ILE A 428 -26.62 7.91 -9.64
CA ILE A 428 -26.08 7.55 -10.95
C ILE A 428 -24.78 6.78 -10.73
N THR A 429 -23.88 7.32 -9.91
CA THR A 429 -22.65 6.67 -9.46
C THR A 429 -22.21 7.27 -8.12
N VAL A 430 -21.56 6.46 -7.28
CA VAL A 430 -20.88 6.91 -6.05
C VAL A 430 -19.38 7.12 -6.26
N ASP A 431 -18.88 6.98 -7.48
CA ASP A 431 -17.48 7.13 -7.87
C ASP A 431 -17.35 7.93 -9.18
N ALA A 432 -17.92 9.14 -9.18
CA ALA A 432 -17.87 10.02 -10.33
C ALA A 432 -16.42 10.48 -10.64
N PRO A 433 -16.10 10.78 -11.91
CA PRO A 433 -14.78 11.31 -12.29
C PRO A 433 -14.46 12.60 -11.53
N ARG A 434 -13.16 12.86 -11.34
CA ARG A 434 -12.70 14.06 -10.62
C ARG A 434 -12.91 15.33 -11.45
N PRO A 435 -13.00 16.51 -10.82
CA PRO A 435 -13.03 17.78 -11.53
C PRO A 435 -11.80 18.03 -12.41
N SER A 436 -10.64 17.47 -12.04
CA SER A 436 -9.41 17.54 -12.83
C SER A 436 -9.35 16.59 -14.03
N ASP A 437 -10.31 15.67 -14.17
CA ASP A 437 -10.37 14.75 -15.30
C ASP A 437 -10.57 15.53 -16.61
N PRO A 438 -9.71 15.36 -17.64
CA PRO A 438 -9.85 16.04 -18.92
C PRO A 438 -11.21 15.82 -19.61
N GLU A 439 -11.89 14.72 -19.32
CA GLU A 439 -13.17 14.36 -19.93
C GLU A 439 -14.38 14.75 -19.07
N ILE A 440 -14.20 15.37 -17.90
CA ILE A 440 -15.28 15.65 -16.93
C ILE A 440 -16.48 16.39 -17.54
N ILE A 441 -16.22 17.40 -18.38
CA ILE A 441 -17.29 18.20 -19.01
C ILE A 441 -18.09 17.32 -19.98
N SER A 442 -17.41 16.60 -20.87
CA SER A 442 -18.07 15.72 -21.83
C SER A 442 -18.86 14.61 -21.12
N TRP A 443 -18.29 14.06 -20.05
CA TRP A 443 -18.94 13.03 -19.25
C TRP A 443 -20.21 13.57 -18.57
N LEU A 444 -20.14 14.74 -17.92
CA LEU A 444 -21.32 15.36 -17.29
C LEU A 444 -22.38 15.73 -18.34
N ASP A 445 -22.01 16.33 -19.47
CA ASP A 445 -22.93 16.67 -20.55
C ASP A 445 -23.70 15.45 -21.08
N GLU A 446 -23.07 14.27 -21.08
CA GLU A 446 -23.75 13.02 -21.41
C GLU A 446 -24.81 12.65 -20.35
N LYS A 447 -24.51 12.81 -19.06
CA LYS A 447 -25.44 12.48 -17.97
C LYS A 447 -26.55 13.52 -17.78
N LEU A 448 -26.41 14.71 -18.36
CA LEU A 448 -27.41 15.78 -18.34
C LEU A 448 -28.42 15.74 -19.52
N LYS A 449 -28.28 14.77 -20.43
CA LYS A 449 -29.25 14.51 -21.51
C LYS A 449 -30.42 13.68 -20.98
#